data_AF-A0A7S0MEN2-F1
#
_entry.id   AF-A0A7S0MEN2-F1
#
_cell.length_a   1.000
_cell.length_b   1.000
_cell.length_c   1.000
_cell.angle_alpha   90.00
_cell.angle_beta   90.00
_cell.angle_gamma   90.00
#
_symmetry.space_group_name_H-M   'P 1'
#
loop_
_entity.id
_entity.type
_entity.pdbx_description
1 polymer ?
#
loop_
_entity_poly.entity_id
_entity_poly.type
_entity_poly.pdbx_seq_one_letter_code
_entity_poly.pdbx_strand_id
1 'polypeptide(L)'
;ADVIRTQQPYSEEQIIAGVISNAIRPLLPEDDVLIFQGVLRDIFPPVFDSGFITEKPVTENSKEEGFFDRLILDNNLQPNNQLITKLQQFQDLLRANDAIFVVGPSGSGKSE
;
A
#
# COMPACT_ATOMS: atom_id res chain seq x y z
N ALA A 1 -15.06 12.19 -4.29
CA ALA A 1 -16.30 12.23 -3.48
C ALA A 1 -16.70 10.85 -2.95
N ASP A 2 -16.61 9.78 -3.75
CA ASP A 2 -17.05 8.45 -3.31
C ASP A 2 -16.09 7.73 -2.35
N VAL A 3 -14.78 7.98 -2.44
CA VAL A 3 -13.79 7.45 -1.47
C VAL A 3 -14.06 7.96 -0.04
N ILE A 4 -14.35 9.26 0.10
CA ILE A 4 -14.65 9.90 1.39
C ILE A 4 -15.93 9.33 2.01
N ARG A 5 -16.92 8.96 1.19
CA ARG A 5 -18.19 8.38 1.66
C ARG A 5 -18.06 6.94 2.13
N THR A 6 -17.09 6.21 1.61
CA THR A 6 -16.91 4.78 1.90
C THR A 6 -16.04 4.55 3.15
N GLN A 7 -15.25 5.54 3.55
CA GLN A 7 -14.24 5.45 4.62
C GLN A 7 -14.63 6.18 5.93
N GLN A 8 -15.92 6.41 6.18
CA GLN A 8 -16.33 6.84 7.52
C GLN A 8 -16.04 5.71 8.51
N PRO A 9 -15.28 5.97 9.60
CA PRO A 9 -15.31 7.19 10.41
C PRO A 9 -14.07 8.10 10.36
N TYR A 10 -13.18 7.97 9.37
CA TYR A 10 -11.94 8.75 9.33
C TYR A 10 -12.16 10.24 9.03
N SER A 11 -11.28 11.10 9.55
CA SER A 11 -11.28 12.53 9.21
C SER A 11 -10.85 12.76 7.77
N GLU A 12 -11.22 13.90 7.19
CA GLU A 12 -10.83 14.26 5.82
C GLU A 12 -9.30 14.29 5.65
N GLU A 13 -8.56 14.82 6.64
CA GLU A 13 -7.10 14.82 6.65
C GLU A 13 -6.52 13.41 6.67
N GLN A 14 -7.11 12.47 7.43
CA GLN A 14 -6.68 11.07 7.44
C GLN A 14 -6.88 10.42 6.08
N ILE A 15 -8.05 10.63 5.46
CA ILE A 15 -8.37 10.08 4.15
C ILE A 15 -7.40 10.62 3.10
N ILE A 16 -7.14 11.93 3.08
CA ILE A 16 -6.21 12.56 2.14
C ILE A 16 -4.79 12.02 2.35
N ALA A 17 -4.29 12.02 3.58
CA ALA A 17 -2.94 11.55 3.89
C ALA A 17 -2.77 10.06 3.55
N GLY A 18 -3.79 9.23 3.81
CA GLY A 18 -3.82 7.82 3.44
C GLY A 18 -3.80 7.60 1.93
N VAL A 19 -4.63 8.32 1.18
CA VAL A 19 -4.67 8.23 -0.29
C VAL A 19 -3.34 8.66 -0.91
N ILE A 20 -2.76 9.77 -0.45
CA ILE A 20 -1.46 10.26 -0.92
C ILE A 20 -0.36 9.22 -0.62
N SER A 21 -0.33 8.68 0.60
CA SER A 21 0.65 7.67 1.00
C SER A 21 0.54 6.40 0.16
N ASN A 22 -0.67 5.88 -0.05
CA ASN A 22 -0.90 4.65 -0.80
C ASN A 22 -0.56 4.79 -2.30
N ALA A 23 -0.80 5.97 -2.89
CA ALA A 23 -0.48 6.22 -4.29
C ALA A 23 1.04 6.37 -4.53
N ILE A 24 1.75 7.01 -3.60
CA ILE A 24 3.15 7.40 -3.79
C ILE A 24 4.12 6.33 -3.27
N ARG A 25 3.85 5.72 -2.12
CA ARG A 25 4.78 4.78 -1.46
C ARG A 25 5.28 3.63 -2.37
N PRO A 26 4.45 2.99 -3.21
CA PRO A 26 4.91 1.91 -4.10
C PRO A 26 5.85 2.38 -5.22
N LEU A 27 5.89 3.68 -5.50
CA LEU A 27 6.70 4.28 -6.56
C LEU A 27 8.05 4.79 -6.06
N LEU A 28 8.25 4.86 -4.74
CA LEU A 28 9.47 5.38 -4.14
C LEU A 28 10.55 4.30 -4.00
N PRO A 29 11.82 4.64 -4.27
CA PRO A 29 12.96 3.89 -3.76
C PRO A 29 12.92 3.79 -2.23
N GLU A 30 13.45 2.71 -1.64
CA GLU A 30 13.44 2.52 -0.18
C GLU A 30 14.12 3.68 0.57
N ASP A 31 15.22 4.22 0.03
CA ASP A 31 15.96 5.35 0.60
C ASP A 31 15.11 6.64 0.67
N ASP A 32 14.16 6.81 -0.25
CA ASP A 32 13.32 8.01 -0.35
C ASP A 32 12.06 7.93 0.52
N VAL A 33 11.71 6.74 1.02
CA VAL A 33 10.51 6.54 1.86
C VAL A 33 10.59 7.37 3.14
N LEU A 34 11.78 7.45 3.76
CA LEU A 34 11.96 8.23 4.99
C LEU A 34 11.82 9.75 4.74
N ILE A 35 12.30 10.22 3.59
CA ILE A 35 12.16 11.63 3.18
C ILE A 35 10.69 11.95 2.96
N PHE A 36 9.97 11.08 2.24
CA PHE A 36 8.54 11.22 2.03
C PHE A 36 7.73 11.23 3.33
N GLN A 37 8.10 10.38 4.29
CA GLN A 37 7.50 10.39 5.64
C GLN A 37 7.75 11.71 6.36
N GLY A 38 8.95 12.30 6.25
CA GLY A 38 9.24 13.63 6.79
C GLY A 38 8.32 14.71 6.21
N VAL A 39 8.13 14.72 4.88
CA VAL A 39 7.21 15.66 4.23
C VAL A 39 5.76 15.45 4.67
N LEU A 40 5.31 14.19 4.78
CA LEU A 40 3.97 13.90 5.29
C LEU A 40 3.78 14.36 6.73
N ARG A 41 4.81 14.25 7.57
CA ARG A 41 4.79 14.77 8.95
C ARG A 41 4.66 16.28 8.98
N ASP A 42 5.34 17.00 8.09
CA ASP A 42 5.27 18.46 8.02
C ASP A 42 3.90 18.97 7.57
N ILE A 43 3.22 18.22 6.67
CA ILE A 43 1.92 18.60 6.09
C ILE A 43 0.74 18.11 6.94
N PHE A 44 0.82 16.89 7.51
CA PHE A 44 -0.21 16.27 8.32
C PHE A 44 0.32 15.78 9.70
N PRO A 45 0.85 16.67 10.57
CA PRO A 45 1.42 16.26 11.86
C PRO A 45 0.50 15.39 12.73
N PRO A 46 -0.77 15.74 12.98
CA PRO A 46 -1.61 14.96 13.90
C PRO A 46 -1.96 13.58 13.34
N VAL A 47 -2.05 13.44 12.02
CA VAL A 47 -2.28 12.16 11.36
C VAL A 47 -1.00 11.30 11.40
N PHE A 48 0.16 11.91 11.18
CA PHE A 48 1.45 11.24 11.26
C PHE A 48 1.73 10.72 12.67
N ASP A 49 1.58 11.58 13.68
CA ASP A 49 1.86 11.25 15.08
C ASP A 49 0.89 10.19 15.63
N SER A 50 -0.30 10.05 15.04
CA SER A 50 -1.27 9.01 15.39
C SER A 50 -0.92 7.61 14.90
N GLY A 51 0.12 7.46 14.07
CA GLY A 51 0.52 6.17 13.49
C GLY A 51 -0.26 5.77 12.23
N PHE A 52 -1.33 6.50 11.89
CA PHE A 52 -2.29 6.11 10.83
C PHE A 52 -1.64 5.87 9.45
N ILE A 53 -0.63 6.66 9.09
CA ILE A 53 0.07 6.56 7.80
C ILE A 53 1.42 5.83 7.89
N THR A 54 1.92 5.54 9.09
CA THR A 54 3.24 4.92 9.31
C THR A 54 3.16 3.42 9.60
N GLU A 55 2.11 2.94 10.27
CA GLU A 55 2.11 1.57 10.83
C GLU A 55 1.66 0.46 9.86
N LYS A 56 0.91 0.77 8.81
CA LYS A 56 0.61 -0.12 7.66
C LYS A 56 -0.33 0.66 6.76
N PRO A 57 -0.41 0.39 5.44
CA PRO A 57 -1.60 0.79 4.71
C PRO A 57 -2.77 0.15 5.46
N VAL A 58 -3.75 0.95 5.87
CA VAL A 58 -5.01 0.43 6.42
C VAL A 58 -5.73 -0.29 5.29
N THR A 59 -5.30 -1.51 5.00
CA THR A 59 -6.03 -2.45 4.17
C THR A 59 -6.61 -3.44 5.16
N GLU A 60 -7.87 -3.23 5.53
CA GLU A 60 -8.64 -3.93 6.58
C GLU A 60 -8.79 -5.45 6.39
N ASN A 61 -8.11 -6.08 5.44
CA ASN A 61 -8.41 -7.45 5.07
C ASN A 61 -7.31 -8.42 5.46
N SER A 62 -7.31 -8.84 6.73
CA SER A 62 -6.65 -10.09 7.17
C SER A 62 -7.10 -11.32 6.36
N LYS A 63 -8.28 -11.24 5.71
CA LYS A 63 -8.80 -12.23 4.76
C LYS A 63 -8.01 -12.27 3.44
N GLU A 64 -7.47 -11.14 2.99
CA GLU A 64 -6.66 -11.06 1.77
C GLU A 64 -5.25 -11.60 2.02
N GLU A 65 -4.67 -11.34 3.20
CA GLU A 65 -3.36 -11.90 3.59
C GLU A 65 -3.40 -13.44 3.56
N GLY A 66 -4.39 -14.05 4.22
CA GLY A 66 -4.55 -15.51 4.21
C GLY A 66 -4.93 -16.11 2.85
N PHE A 67 -5.42 -15.29 1.90
CA PHE A 67 -5.65 -15.70 0.52
C PHE A 67 -4.35 -15.68 -0.29
N PHE A 68 -3.54 -14.62 -0.16
CA PHE A 68 -2.24 -14.53 -0.82
C PHE A 68 -1.28 -15.63 -0.33
N ASP A 69 -1.25 -15.94 0.96
CA ASP A 69 -0.45 -17.03 1.50
C ASP A 69 -0.77 -18.37 0.84
N ARG A 70 -2.07 -18.67 0.67
CA ARG A 70 -2.50 -19.90 0.01
C ARG A 70 -2.14 -19.91 -1.46
N LEU A 71 -2.39 -18.80 -2.18
CA LEU A 71 -2.04 -18.68 -3.59
C LEU A 71 -0.54 -18.86 -3.85
N ILE A 72 0.30 -18.29 -2.99
CA ILE A 72 1.77 -18.41 -3.11
C ILE A 72 2.17 -19.88 -2.96
N LEU A 73 1.63 -20.58 -1.95
CA LEU A 73 1.89 -22.00 -1.74
C LEU A 73 1.37 -22.87 -2.89
N ASP A 74 0.15 -22.60 -3.38
CA ASP A 74 -0.48 -23.33 -4.48
C ASP A 74 0.30 -23.19 -5.79
N ASN A 75 0.97 -22.05 -6.00
CA ASN A 75 1.82 -21.79 -7.16
C ASN A 75 3.29 -22.20 -6.96
N ASN A 76 3.62 -22.91 -5.87
CA ASN A 76 4.99 -23.31 -5.50
C ASN A 76 5.98 -22.13 -5.37
N LEU A 77 5.47 -20.95 -5.04
CA LEU A 77 6.27 -19.76 -4.77
C LEU A 77 6.73 -19.75 -3.31
N GLN A 78 7.81 -19.03 -3.03
CA GLN A 78 8.32 -18.87 -1.67
C GLN A 78 7.49 -17.81 -0.93
N PRO A 79 6.86 -18.15 0.22
CA PRO A 79 6.16 -17.17 1.04
C PRO A 79 7.15 -16.16 1.59
N ASN A 80 6.97 -14.90 1.18
CA ASN A 80 7.73 -13.77 1.63
C ASN A 80 6.77 -12.64 1.99
N ASN A 81 6.86 -12.13 3.22
CA ASN A 81 6.03 -11.03 3.70
C ASN A 81 6.14 -9.77 2.81
N GLN A 82 7.30 -9.54 2.20
CA GLN A 82 7.48 -8.45 1.23
C GLN A 82 6.67 -8.69 -0.05
N LEU A 83 6.57 -9.95 -0.52
CA LEU A 83 5.77 -10.30 -1.69
C LEU A 83 4.28 -10.05 -1.40
N ILE A 84 3.80 -10.49 -0.23
CA ILE A 84 2.40 -10.28 0.19
C ILE A 84 2.08 -8.78 0.26
N THR A 85 2.96 -7.99 0.86
CA THR A 85 2.81 -6.52 0.96
C THR A 85 2.73 -5.88 -0.42
N LYS A 86 3.58 -6.32 -1.37
CA LYS A 86 3.57 -5.82 -2.75
C LYS A 86 2.33 -6.24 -3.54
N LEU A 87 1.85 -7.47 -3.36
CA LEU A 87 0.61 -7.94 -4.00
C LEU A 87 -0.60 -7.17 -3.51
N GLN A 88 -0.67 -6.86 -2.21
CA GLN A 88 -1.74 -6.05 -1.65
C GLN A 88 -1.71 -4.61 -2.20
N GLN A 89 -0.53 -3.98 -2.24
CA GLN A 89 -0.35 -2.67 -2.87
C GLN A 89 -0.73 -2.69 -4.36
N PHE A 90 -0.33 -3.73 -5.09
CA PHE A 90 -0.68 -3.90 -6.49
C PHE A 90 -2.21 -4.01 -6.69
N GLN A 91 -2.89 -4.78 -5.85
CA GLN A 91 -4.35 -4.91 -5.88
C GLN A 91 -5.04 -3.58 -5.59
N ASP A 92 -4.58 -2.84 -4.59
CA ASP A 92 -5.15 -1.53 -4.23
C ASP A 92 -4.94 -0.50 -5.34
N LEU A 93 -3.77 -0.50 -5.99
CA LEU A 93 -3.51 0.34 -7.16
C LEU A 93 -4.37 -0.04 -8.37
N LEU A 94 -4.57 -1.34 -8.61
CA LEU A 94 -5.42 -1.84 -9.70
C LEU A 94 -6.90 -1.52 -9.48
N ARG A 95 -7.36 -1.47 -8.22
CA ARG A 95 -8.72 -1.01 -7.90
C ARG A 95 -8.91 0.47 -8.17
N ALA A 96 -7.84 1.26 -8.05
CA ALA A 96 -7.87 2.71 -8.24
C ALA A 96 -7.57 3.17 -9.67
N ASN A 97 -6.96 2.31 -10.52
CA ASN A 97 -6.48 2.67 -11.85
C ASN A 97 -6.88 1.60 -12.89
N ASP A 98 -7.20 2.03 -14.11
CA ASP A 98 -7.53 1.11 -15.20
C ASP A 98 -6.34 0.28 -15.70
N ALA A 99 -5.11 0.77 -15.48
CA ALA A 99 -3.88 0.10 -15.85
C ALA A 99 -2.73 0.51 -14.92
N ILE A 100 -1.83 -0.44 -14.65
CA ILE A 100 -0.66 -0.24 -13.80
C ILE A 100 0.59 -0.84 -14.45
N PHE A 101 1.73 -0.20 -14.23
CA PHE A 101 3.02 -0.63 -14.76
C PHE A 101 3.86 -1.23 -13.63
N VAL A 102 4.31 -2.48 -13.82
CA VAL A 102 5.25 -3.11 -12.89
C VAL A 102 6.66 -2.98 -13.45
N VAL A 103 7.52 -2.26 -12.73
CA VAL A 103 8.89 -1.94 -13.18
C VAL A 103 9.90 -2.79 -12.43
N GLY A 104 10.92 -3.28 -13.15
CA GLY A 104 12.11 -3.90 -12.57
C GLY A 104 12.74 -4.94 -13.49
N PRO A 105 13.85 -5.57 -13.07
CA PRO A 105 14.59 -6.51 -13.90
C PRO A 105 13.78 -7.77 -14.22
N SER A 106 14.08 -8.39 -15.35
CA SER A 106 13.52 -9.71 -15.69
C SER A 106 13.98 -10.77 -14.67
N GLY A 107 13.15 -11.78 -14.43
CA GLY A 107 13.47 -12.89 -13.51
C GLY A 107 13.29 -12.59 -12.02
N SER A 108 12.68 -11.45 -11.64
CA SER A 108 12.44 -11.13 -10.23
C SER A 108 11.07 -11.60 -9.70
N GLY A 109 10.43 -12.58 -10.35
CA GLY A 109 9.11 -13.11 -9.96
C GLY A 109 7.94 -12.15 -10.16
N LYS A 110 8.06 -11.13 -11.02
CA LYS A 110 6.96 -10.16 -11.32
C LYS A 110 5.85 -10.71 -12.22
N SER A 111 6.16 -11.76 -12.97
CA SER A 111 5.24 -12.37 -13.95
C SER A 111 4.59 -13.65 -13.44
N GLU A 112 5.10 -14.17 -12.31
CA GLU A 112 4.59 -15.35 -11.61
C GLU A 112 3.50 -14.92 -10.63
#